data_AF-A0A1U8BS06-F1
#
_entry.id   AF-A0A1U8BS06-F1
#
_cell.length_a   1.000
_cell.length_b   1.000
_cell.length_c   1.000
_cell.angle_alpha   90.00
_cell.angle_beta   90.00
_cell.angle_gamma   90.00
#
_symmetry.space_group_name_H-M   'P 1'
#
loop_
_entity.id
_entity.type
_entity.pdbx_description
1 polymer ?
#
loop_
_entity_poly.entity_id
_entity_poly.type
_entity_poly.pdbx_seq_one_letter_code
_entity_poly.pdbx_strand_id
1 'polypeptide(L)'
;MGQHGNRKGPSHREVPRGVGLLLAVALMNLLLYLCVDQVFISPRSTEDARRCPHGYFRMGRMRNCSRWLSCEELRTEVRQLRRIGEGAVKRVFLSEWNEHKVALSRLTRLEMKDDFLHGLQMLRSLQSEHVVTLVGYCEEDGTILTEYHPLGSLSNLEATLNLSKYQGVNTWQRRLQLAAEYVSVINYLHHSPLGTRVMCDSNDLPKTLSQYLLTSNFSIVANDLDALPLVDHDSGVLVKCGHRELQGDFVAPEQLWPYGGDRPFQDDLMPSYDEKIDIWKIPDVSSFLLGHVEGSDMVRFHLFDIHKACKSQIPTERPTAQHVLDTYRRVFHSLRDTVMSQTKEML
;
A
#
# COMPACT_ATOMS: atom_id res chain seq x y z
N MET A 1 6.95 -20.45 -99.94
CA MET A 1 8.14 -21.23 -99.53
C MET A 1 8.87 -20.41 -98.48
N GLY A 2 9.04 -20.94 -97.25
CA GLY A 2 9.83 -20.33 -96.17
C GLY A 2 9.16 -19.17 -95.42
N GLN A 3 8.51 -19.42 -94.28
CA GLN A 3 9.06 -19.36 -92.90
C GLN A 3 8.93 -17.98 -92.23
N HIS A 4 7.80 -17.79 -91.52
CA HIS A 4 7.73 -16.90 -90.36
C HIS A 4 8.51 -17.53 -89.20
N GLY A 5 9.59 -16.87 -88.78
CA GLY A 5 10.26 -17.15 -87.51
C GLY A 5 9.48 -16.49 -86.37
N ASN A 6 8.78 -17.29 -85.56
CA ASN A 6 8.15 -16.81 -84.34
C ASN A 6 9.14 -16.92 -83.16
N ARG A 7 9.36 -15.78 -82.50
CA ARG A 7 10.18 -15.63 -81.29
C ARG A 7 9.53 -16.37 -80.11
N LYS A 8 10.28 -17.21 -79.42
CA LYS A 8 9.90 -17.78 -78.11
C LYS A 8 9.98 -16.70 -77.04
N GLY A 9 8.83 -16.30 -76.48
CA GLY A 9 8.73 -15.62 -75.18
C GLY A 9 8.82 -16.65 -74.03
N PRO A 10 9.18 -16.23 -72.80
CA PRO A 10 9.58 -17.14 -71.74
C PRO A 10 8.39 -17.93 -71.16
N SER A 11 8.66 -19.20 -70.80
CA SER A 11 7.69 -20.12 -70.21
C SER A 11 7.23 -19.64 -68.84
N HIS A 12 5.93 -19.47 -68.65
CA HIS A 12 5.32 -19.38 -67.33
C HIS A 12 5.59 -20.69 -66.58
N ARG A 13 6.39 -20.62 -65.50
CA ARG A 13 6.50 -21.71 -64.52
C ARG A 13 5.18 -21.79 -63.78
N GLU A 14 4.37 -22.80 -64.09
CA GLU A 14 3.21 -23.15 -63.30
C GLU A 14 3.68 -23.63 -61.92
N VAL A 15 3.30 -22.88 -60.88
CA VAL A 15 3.58 -23.25 -59.49
C VAL A 15 2.68 -24.46 -59.15
N PRO A 16 3.23 -25.59 -58.66
CA PRO A 16 2.44 -26.77 -58.33
C PRO A 16 1.34 -26.40 -57.33
N ARG A 17 0.10 -26.84 -57.58
CA ARG A 17 -1.07 -26.54 -56.74
C ARG A 17 -0.87 -26.80 -55.24
N GLY A 18 0.02 -27.74 -54.87
CA GLY A 18 0.37 -28.03 -53.48
C GLY A 18 1.17 -26.92 -52.77
N VAL A 19 1.97 -26.14 -53.50
CA VAL A 19 2.76 -25.03 -52.93
C VAL A 19 1.85 -23.86 -52.54
N GLY A 20 0.81 -23.58 -53.33
CA GLY A 20 -0.20 -22.58 -53.01
C GLY A 20 -0.99 -22.95 -51.74
N LEU A 21 -1.31 -24.22 -51.56
CA LEU A 21 -2.01 -24.71 -50.37
C LEU A 21 -1.15 -24.59 -49.10
N LEU A 22 0.14 -24.93 -49.18
CA LEU A 22 1.08 -24.80 -48.07
C LEU A 22 1.31 -23.33 -47.66
N LEU A 23 1.40 -22.43 -48.64
CA LEU A 23 1.48 -20.99 -48.40
C LEU A 23 0.21 -20.46 -47.72
N ALA A 24 -0.97 -20.90 -48.15
CA ALA A 24 -2.23 -20.52 -47.52
C ALA A 24 -2.32 -21.01 -46.07
N VAL A 25 -1.91 -22.25 -45.79
CA VAL A 25 -1.89 -22.79 -44.42
C VAL A 25 -0.87 -22.06 -43.54
N ALA A 26 0.31 -21.72 -44.07
CA ALA A 26 1.32 -20.95 -43.35
C ALA A 26 0.84 -19.53 -43.03
N LEU A 27 0.18 -18.85 -43.98
CA LEU A 27 -0.42 -17.53 -43.77
C LEU A 27 -1.56 -17.58 -42.76
N MET A 28 -2.40 -18.61 -42.81
CA MET A 28 -3.46 -18.80 -41.81
C MET A 28 -2.88 -19.05 -40.42
N ASN A 29 -1.84 -19.86 -40.28
CA ASN A 29 -1.15 -20.06 -38.99
C ASN A 29 -0.46 -18.79 -38.50
N LEU A 30 0.16 -18.00 -39.39
CA LEU A 30 0.78 -16.72 -39.02
C LEU A 30 -0.28 -15.71 -38.57
N LEU A 31 -1.41 -15.62 -39.27
CA LEU A 31 -2.55 -14.79 -38.86
C LEU A 31 -3.15 -15.27 -37.53
N LEU A 32 -3.22 -16.58 -37.31
CA LEU A 32 -3.68 -17.14 -36.05
C LEU A 32 -2.71 -16.82 -34.92
N TYR A 33 -1.39 -16.93 -35.15
CA TYR A 33 -0.36 -16.51 -34.21
C TYR A 33 -0.45 -15.02 -33.90
N LEU A 34 -0.60 -14.15 -34.91
CA LEU A 34 -0.74 -12.70 -34.70
C LEU A 34 -2.04 -12.33 -33.98
N CYS A 35 -3.15 -13.03 -34.27
CA CYS A 35 -4.40 -12.86 -33.53
C CYS A 35 -4.27 -13.34 -32.08
N VAL A 36 -3.60 -14.48 -31.85
CA VAL A 36 -3.33 -14.98 -30.49
C VAL A 36 -2.42 -14.00 -29.75
N ASP A 37 -1.37 -13.46 -30.38
CA ASP A 37 -0.48 -12.46 -29.78
C ASP A 37 -1.22 -11.16 -29.46
N GLN A 38 -2.11 -10.68 -30.34
CA GLN A 38 -2.93 -9.49 -30.05
C GLN A 38 -3.99 -9.72 -28.97
N VAL A 39 -4.49 -10.95 -28.82
CA VAL A 39 -5.47 -11.32 -27.79
C VAL A 39 -4.81 -11.66 -26.44
N PHE A 40 -3.57 -12.17 -26.43
CA PHE A 40 -2.82 -12.54 -25.23
C PHE A 40 -1.81 -11.48 -24.74
N ILE A 41 -1.37 -10.54 -25.59
CA ILE A 41 -0.46 -9.42 -25.25
C ILE A 41 -1.19 -8.07 -25.34
N SER A 42 -2.52 -8.06 -25.23
CA SER A 42 -3.14 -6.90 -24.59
C SER A 42 -2.95 -7.11 -23.09
N PRO A 43 -2.25 -6.23 -22.36
CA PRO A 43 -2.42 -6.17 -20.93
C PRO A 43 -3.86 -5.72 -20.73
N ARG A 44 -4.81 -6.68 -20.69
CA ARG A 44 -5.98 -6.50 -19.86
C ARG A 44 -5.38 -6.34 -18.47
N SER A 45 -5.22 -5.09 -18.05
CA SER A 45 -5.40 -4.78 -16.65
C SER A 45 -6.72 -5.45 -16.29
N THR A 46 -6.64 -6.61 -15.67
CA THR A 46 -7.71 -7.09 -14.82
C THR A 46 -7.79 -6.02 -13.73
N GLU A 47 -8.48 -4.91 -14.00
CA GLU A 47 -9.08 -4.13 -12.94
C GLU A 47 -9.88 -5.17 -12.17
N ASP A 48 -9.33 -5.53 -11.02
CA ASP A 48 -9.88 -6.53 -10.12
C ASP A 48 -11.35 -6.19 -9.96
N ALA A 49 -12.26 -7.05 -10.44
CA ALA A 49 -13.71 -6.81 -10.45
C ALA A 49 -14.31 -6.59 -9.04
N ARG A 50 -13.45 -6.60 -8.01
CA ARG A 50 -13.72 -6.29 -6.62
C ARG A 50 -13.50 -4.81 -6.27
N ARG A 51 -12.75 -4.03 -7.05
CA ARG A 51 -12.37 -2.66 -6.71
C ARG A 51 -13.34 -1.66 -7.35
N CYS A 52 -13.76 -0.64 -6.59
CA CYS A 52 -14.66 0.39 -7.09
C CYS A 52 -13.90 1.40 -7.96
N PRO A 53 -14.57 2.01 -8.96
CA PRO A 53 -13.97 3.10 -9.72
C PRO A 53 -13.69 4.30 -8.81
N HIS A 54 -12.74 5.15 -9.21
CA HIS A 54 -12.41 6.37 -8.45
C HIS A 54 -13.67 7.24 -8.25
N GLY A 55 -13.86 7.76 -7.03
CA GLY A 55 -15.07 8.49 -6.65
C GLY A 55 -16.20 7.62 -6.12
N TYR A 56 -16.01 6.30 -6.06
CA TYR A 56 -16.98 5.34 -5.57
C TYR A 56 -16.38 4.46 -4.45
N PHE A 57 -17.25 3.89 -3.64
CA PHE A 57 -16.88 3.01 -2.53
C PHE A 57 -17.83 1.82 -2.41
N ARG A 58 -17.36 0.78 -1.74
CA ARG A 58 -18.14 -0.39 -1.34
C ARG A 58 -17.57 -0.89 -0.02
N MET A 59 -18.44 -1.05 0.98
CA MET A 59 -18.05 -1.51 2.31
C MET A 59 -19.05 -2.52 2.86
N GLY A 60 -18.64 -3.30 3.86
CA GLY A 60 -19.50 -4.27 4.53
C GLY A 60 -20.18 -5.25 3.57
N ARG A 61 -21.52 -5.27 3.56
CA ARG A 61 -22.34 -6.19 2.75
C ARG A 61 -22.85 -5.57 1.44
N MET A 62 -22.36 -4.39 1.06
CA MET A 62 -22.74 -3.73 -0.18
C MET A 62 -22.35 -4.58 -1.40
N ARG A 63 -23.31 -4.82 -2.29
CA ARG A 63 -23.10 -5.58 -3.53
C ARG A 63 -22.52 -4.71 -4.65
N ASN A 64 -23.00 -3.47 -4.74
CA ASN A 64 -22.62 -2.50 -5.76
C ASN A 64 -21.80 -1.38 -5.13
N CYS A 65 -20.99 -0.71 -5.95
CA CYS A 65 -20.31 0.52 -5.54
C CYS A 65 -21.29 1.69 -5.55
N SER A 66 -21.20 2.56 -4.55
CA SER A 66 -21.92 3.83 -4.46
C SER A 66 -20.94 4.98 -4.64
N ARG A 67 -21.39 6.10 -5.21
CA ARG A 67 -20.55 7.32 -5.26
C ARG A 67 -20.25 7.82 -3.86
N TRP A 68 -19.15 8.53 -3.66
CA TRP A 68 -18.88 9.21 -2.40
C TRP A 68 -20.02 10.16 -2.03
N LEU A 69 -20.34 10.18 -0.73
CA LEU A 69 -21.40 11.02 -0.19
C LEU A 69 -20.96 12.49 -0.19
N SER A 70 -21.91 13.36 -0.54
CA SER A 70 -21.77 14.81 -0.60
C SER A 70 -22.01 15.47 0.76
N CYS A 71 -21.76 16.78 0.85
CA CYS A 71 -22.07 17.59 2.04
C CYS A 71 -23.53 17.44 2.49
N GLU A 72 -24.50 17.43 1.57
CA GLU A 72 -25.92 17.32 1.92
C GLU A 72 -26.23 15.96 2.59
N GLU A 73 -25.75 14.87 2.00
CA GLU A 73 -25.91 13.51 2.55
C GLU A 73 -25.19 13.34 3.89
N LEU A 74 -23.99 13.92 4.04
CA LEU A 74 -23.27 13.92 5.33
C LEU A 74 -24.06 14.66 6.42
N ARG A 75 -24.75 15.75 6.07
CA ARG A 75 -25.53 16.57 7.02
C ARG A 75 -26.86 15.92 7.40
N THR A 76 -27.52 15.21 6.47
CA THR A 76 -28.89 14.71 6.65
C THR A 76 -28.98 13.22 6.97
N GLU A 77 -28.05 12.40 6.49
CA GLU A 77 -28.13 10.93 6.57
C GLU A 77 -27.15 10.31 7.57
N VAL A 78 -26.10 11.03 7.97
CA VAL A 78 -25.08 10.50 8.90
C VAL A 78 -25.44 10.84 10.34
N ARG A 79 -25.79 9.82 11.12
CA ARG A 79 -26.05 9.98 12.55
C ARG A 79 -24.78 9.78 13.35
N GLN A 80 -24.25 10.86 13.92
CA GLN A 80 -23.13 10.80 14.85
C GLN A 80 -23.52 10.06 16.15
N LEU A 81 -22.69 9.11 16.60
CA LEU A 81 -22.89 8.39 17.84
C LEU A 81 -21.92 8.92 18.91
N ARG A 82 -20.81 8.20 19.16
CA ARG A 82 -19.86 8.53 20.23
C ARG A 82 -18.47 8.85 19.68
N ARG A 83 -17.70 9.69 20.39
CA ARG A 83 -16.28 9.92 20.08
C ARG A 83 -15.48 8.63 20.30
N ILE A 84 -14.61 8.30 19.35
CA ILE A 84 -13.75 7.11 19.38
C ILE A 84 -12.26 7.44 19.30
N GLY A 85 -11.90 8.65 18.87
CA GLY A 85 -10.52 9.11 18.79
C GLY A 85 -10.43 10.62 18.69
N GLU A 86 -9.27 11.15 19.02
CA GLU A 86 -8.92 12.56 18.88
C GLU A 86 -7.41 12.68 18.68
N GLY A 87 -7.02 13.41 17.65
CA GLY A 87 -5.63 13.78 17.37
C GLY A 87 -5.50 15.29 17.21
N ALA A 88 -4.32 15.76 16.79
CA ALA A 88 -4.08 17.18 16.59
C ALA A 88 -5.00 17.79 15.52
N VAL A 89 -5.21 17.09 14.39
CA VAL A 89 -5.97 17.57 13.22
C VAL A 89 -7.45 17.16 13.27
N LYS A 90 -7.77 15.96 13.77
CA LYS A 90 -9.10 15.33 13.62
C LYS A 90 -9.68 14.84 14.95
N ARG A 91 -10.96 15.09 15.17
CA ARG A 91 -11.81 14.38 16.15
C ARG A 91 -12.63 13.34 15.41
N VAL A 92 -12.57 12.09 15.87
CA VAL A 92 -13.20 10.95 15.18
C VAL A 92 -14.38 10.43 16.00
N PHE A 93 -15.52 10.30 15.35
CA PHE A 93 -16.77 9.83 15.93
C PHE A 93 -17.24 8.57 15.22
N LEU A 94 -17.52 7.51 15.98
CA LEU A 94 -18.33 6.41 15.48
C LEU A 94 -19.70 7.00 15.11
N SER A 95 -20.13 6.71 13.91
CA SER A 95 -21.37 7.21 13.32
C SER A 95 -22.07 6.09 12.56
N GLU A 96 -23.27 6.37 12.07
CA GLU A 96 -24.09 5.41 11.34
C GLU A 96 -24.68 6.06 10.09
N TRP A 97 -24.56 5.37 8.96
CA TRP A 97 -25.14 5.75 7.68
C TRP A 97 -25.75 4.51 7.04
N ASN A 98 -27.04 4.54 6.75
CA ASN A 98 -27.78 3.44 6.10
C ASN A 98 -27.46 2.05 6.70
N GLU A 99 -27.61 1.90 8.02
CA GLU A 99 -27.28 0.69 8.82
C GLU A 99 -25.79 0.28 8.86
N HIS A 100 -24.91 1.00 8.17
CA HIS A 100 -23.47 0.78 8.20
C HIS A 100 -22.83 1.62 9.31
N LYS A 101 -21.89 1.03 10.04
CA LYS A 101 -21.03 1.79 10.95
C LYS A 101 -19.94 2.48 10.14
N VAL A 102 -19.77 3.77 10.39
CA VAL A 102 -18.83 4.65 9.69
C VAL A 102 -18.08 5.51 10.70
N ALA A 103 -16.89 5.99 10.31
CA ALA A 103 -16.08 6.88 11.12
C ALA A 103 -16.17 8.30 10.54
N LEU A 104 -16.75 9.23 11.31
CA LEU A 104 -16.84 10.64 10.97
C LEU A 104 -15.66 11.38 11.61
N SER A 105 -14.70 11.79 10.79
CA SER A 105 -13.59 12.64 11.20
C SER A 105 -13.95 14.10 10.97
N ARG A 106 -13.82 14.94 12.00
CA ARG A 106 -14.06 16.39 11.93
C ARG A 106 -12.80 17.16 12.28
N LEU A 107 -12.52 18.22 11.54
CA LEU A 107 -11.46 19.17 11.83
C LEU A 107 -11.54 19.65 13.29
N THR A 108 -10.41 19.61 14.00
CA THR A 108 -10.31 20.03 15.41
C THR A 108 -10.33 21.55 15.52
N ARG A 109 -9.49 22.23 14.73
CA ARG A 109 -9.26 23.67 14.75
C ARG A 109 -8.97 24.18 13.34
N LEU A 110 -9.36 25.42 13.06
CA LEU A 110 -9.16 26.04 11.75
C LEU A 110 -7.69 26.22 11.38
N GLU A 111 -6.77 26.32 12.36
CA GLU A 111 -5.33 26.40 12.08
C GLU A 111 -4.77 25.12 11.44
N MET A 112 -5.42 23.98 11.65
CA MET A 112 -5.01 22.67 11.10
C MET A 112 -5.70 22.37 9.76
N LYS A 113 -6.34 23.37 9.14
CA LYS A 113 -7.15 23.16 7.93
C LYS A 113 -6.31 22.67 6.75
N ASP A 114 -5.09 23.15 6.60
CA ASP A 114 -4.23 22.77 5.48
C ASP A 114 -3.78 21.31 5.60
N ASP A 115 -3.36 20.87 6.79
CA ASP A 115 -3.05 19.45 7.07
C ASP A 115 -4.26 18.55 6.81
N PHE A 116 -5.45 18.99 7.22
CA PHE A 116 -6.70 18.26 7.00
C PHE A 116 -7.06 18.13 5.51
N LEU A 117 -6.94 19.22 4.74
CA LEU A 117 -7.22 19.21 3.31
C LEU A 117 -6.18 18.38 2.53
N HIS A 118 -4.91 18.44 2.95
CA HIS A 118 -3.87 17.57 2.41
C HIS A 118 -4.21 16.10 2.66
N GLY A 119 -4.54 15.73 3.90
CA GLY A 119 -4.93 14.37 4.25
C GLY A 119 -6.15 13.87 3.47
N LEU A 120 -7.16 14.74 3.25
CA LEU A 120 -8.30 14.43 2.40
C LEU A 120 -7.90 14.20 0.93
N GLN A 121 -7.02 15.06 0.38
CA GLN A 121 -6.52 14.90 -0.98
C GLN A 121 -5.77 13.56 -1.13
N MET A 122 -4.88 13.25 -0.18
CA MET A 122 -4.17 11.96 -0.17
C MET A 122 -5.16 10.81 -0.09
N LEU A 123 -6.14 10.87 0.82
CA LEU A 123 -7.13 9.82 0.99
C LEU A 123 -7.96 9.57 -0.28
N ARG A 124 -8.33 10.62 -1.02
CA ARG A 124 -9.06 10.50 -2.30
C ARG A 124 -8.21 9.84 -3.38
N SER A 125 -6.96 10.29 -3.54
CA SER A 125 -6.07 9.84 -4.61
C SER A 125 -5.42 8.48 -4.35
N LEU A 126 -5.32 8.06 -3.09
CA LEU A 126 -4.64 6.83 -2.67
C LEU A 126 -5.60 5.68 -2.34
N GLN A 127 -6.89 5.79 -2.70
CA GLN A 127 -7.85 4.70 -2.50
C GLN A 127 -7.36 3.40 -3.15
N SER A 128 -7.17 2.40 -2.31
CA SER A 128 -6.62 1.09 -2.66
C SER A 128 -6.91 0.11 -1.53
N GLU A 129 -6.42 -1.14 -1.62
CA GLU A 129 -6.49 -2.09 -0.50
C GLU A 129 -5.59 -1.70 0.69
N HIS A 130 -4.70 -0.72 0.51
CA HIS A 130 -3.72 -0.29 1.52
C HIS A 130 -4.17 0.93 2.34
N VAL A 131 -5.31 1.52 1.99
CA VAL A 131 -5.83 2.77 2.58
C VAL A 131 -7.28 2.56 2.99
N VAL A 132 -7.70 3.15 4.11
CA VAL A 132 -9.07 3.06 4.59
C VAL A 132 -10.07 3.53 3.53
N THR A 133 -11.18 2.80 3.40
CA THR A 133 -12.23 3.11 2.42
C THR A 133 -12.84 4.49 2.72
N LEU A 134 -12.72 5.42 1.76
CA LEU A 134 -13.40 6.71 1.79
C LEU A 134 -14.87 6.53 1.40
N VAL A 135 -15.78 7.01 2.25
CA VAL A 135 -17.24 6.92 2.06
C VAL A 135 -17.81 8.25 1.57
N GLY A 136 -17.28 9.38 2.05
CA GLY A 136 -17.73 10.71 1.67
C GLY A 136 -16.94 11.80 2.38
N TYR A 137 -17.15 13.05 2.00
CA TYR A 137 -16.49 14.18 2.63
C TYR A 137 -17.25 15.49 2.37
N CYS A 138 -16.99 16.49 3.20
CA CYS A 138 -17.44 17.86 3.01
C CYS A 138 -16.34 18.82 3.45
N GLU A 139 -15.68 19.46 2.48
CA GLU A 139 -14.58 20.40 2.73
C GLU A 139 -15.05 21.66 3.47
N GLU A 140 -16.25 22.16 3.15
CA GLU A 140 -16.87 23.32 3.81
C GLU A 140 -17.03 23.10 5.32
N ASP A 141 -17.47 21.89 5.69
CA ASP A 141 -17.74 21.52 7.09
C ASP A 141 -16.50 20.96 7.80
N GLY A 142 -15.39 20.77 7.07
CA GLY A 142 -14.21 20.09 7.58
C GLY A 142 -14.53 18.67 8.06
N THR A 143 -15.27 17.89 7.28
CA THR A 143 -15.65 16.51 7.62
C THR A 143 -15.24 15.48 6.57
N ILE A 144 -14.79 14.31 7.04
CA ILE A 144 -14.45 13.14 6.23
C ILE A 144 -15.17 11.94 6.82
N LEU A 145 -15.79 11.13 5.98
CA LEU A 145 -16.48 9.91 6.36
C LEU A 145 -15.75 8.70 5.77
N THR A 146 -15.31 7.78 6.63
CA THR A 146 -14.62 6.54 6.22
C THR A 146 -15.32 5.30 6.76
N GLU A 147 -14.99 4.13 6.22
CA GLU A 147 -15.43 2.86 6.79
C GLU A 147 -14.95 2.71 8.24
N TYR A 148 -15.84 2.27 9.14
CA TYR A 148 -15.47 2.03 10.53
C TYR A 148 -14.87 0.64 10.71
N HIS A 149 -13.66 0.58 11.25
CA HIS A 149 -13.01 -0.67 11.65
C HIS A 149 -13.08 -0.85 13.18
N PRO A 150 -13.84 -1.86 13.68
CA PRO A 150 -14.13 -2.00 15.11
C PRO A 150 -12.95 -2.46 15.96
N LEU A 151 -11.90 -3.03 15.36
CA LEU A 151 -10.66 -3.38 16.07
C LEU A 151 -9.77 -2.14 16.29
N GLY A 152 -10.05 -1.04 15.58
CA GLY A 152 -9.45 0.27 15.78
C GLY A 152 -7.98 0.33 15.36
N SER A 153 -7.23 1.17 16.06
CA SER A 153 -5.80 1.38 15.84
C SER A 153 -5.00 0.09 15.95
N LEU A 154 -3.95 -0.03 15.14
CA LEU A 154 -3.01 -1.15 15.20
C LEU A 154 -2.32 -1.27 16.57
N SER A 155 -2.27 -0.19 17.36
CA SER A 155 -1.82 -0.20 18.76
C SER A 155 -2.61 -1.17 19.64
N ASN A 156 -3.84 -1.53 19.25
CA ASN A 156 -4.71 -2.44 19.99
C ASN A 156 -4.46 -3.92 19.66
N LEU A 157 -3.46 -4.25 18.85
CA LEU A 157 -3.25 -5.60 18.32
C LEU A 157 -3.17 -6.65 19.43
N GLU A 158 -2.29 -6.46 20.42
CA GLU A 158 -2.12 -7.44 21.51
C GLU A 158 -3.40 -7.60 22.34
N ALA A 159 -4.05 -6.50 22.71
CA ALA A 159 -5.32 -6.53 23.42
C ALA A 159 -6.39 -7.28 22.62
N THR A 160 -6.41 -7.12 21.30
CA THR A 160 -7.33 -7.80 20.39
C THR A 160 -7.04 -9.29 20.31
N LEU A 161 -5.78 -9.68 20.09
CA LEU A 161 -5.37 -11.07 19.94
C LEU A 161 -5.44 -11.88 21.24
N ASN A 162 -5.46 -11.21 22.40
CA ASN A 162 -5.70 -11.83 23.71
C ASN A 162 -7.19 -12.14 23.99
N LEU A 163 -8.13 -11.62 23.18
CA LEU A 163 -9.53 -12.00 23.29
C LEU A 163 -9.72 -13.44 22.82
N SER A 164 -10.46 -14.24 23.59
CA SER A 164 -10.73 -15.66 23.29
C SER A 164 -11.24 -15.89 21.86
N LYS A 165 -12.06 -14.97 21.35
CA LYS A 165 -12.59 -15.00 19.98
C LYS A 165 -11.49 -14.98 18.90
N TYR A 166 -10.35 -14.34 19.16
CA TYR A 166 -9.27 -14.13 18.18
C TYR A 166 -8.02 -14.94 18.48
N GLN A 167 -8.04 -15.77 19.53
CA GLN A 167 -6.91 -16.63 19.89
C GLN A 167 -6.50 -17.58 18.76
N GLY A 168 -7.46 -18.07 17.96
CA GLY A 168 -7.19 -18.94 16.80
C GLY A 168 -6.41 -18.28 15.67
N VAL A 169 -6.33 -16.95 15.64
CA VAL A 169 -5.51 -16.20 14.66
C VAL A 169 -4.28 -15.56 15.30
N ASN A 170 -4.02 -15.79 16.60
CA ASN A 170 -2.85 -15.30 17.33
C ASN A 170 -1.64 -16.22 17.10
N THR A 171 -1.21 -16.35 15.85
CA THR A 171 -0.11 -17.22 15.45
C THR A 171 1.01 -16.42 14.77
N TRP A 172 2.24 -16.95 14.77
CA TRP A 172 3.36 -16.31 14.08
C TRP A 172 3.07 -16.12 12.59
N GLN A 173 2.34 -17.04 11.95
CA GLN A 173 1.96 -16.94 10.54
C GLN A 173 1.10 -15.71 10.29
N ARG A 174 0.03 -15.51 11.09
CA ARG A 174 -0.85 -14.36 10.91
C ARG A 174 -0.13 -13.05 11.24
N ARG A 175 0.72 -13.06 12.26
CA ARG A 175 1.50 -11.90 12.68
C ARG A 175 2.58 -11.50 11.67
N LEU A 176 3.27 -12.47 11.06
CA LEU A 176 4.20 -12.21 9.95
C LEU A 176 3.46 -11.71 8.71
N GLN A 177 2.25 -12.23 8.45
CA GLN A 177 1.41 -11.71 7.37
C GLN A 177 1.02 -10.25 7.62
N LEU A 178 0.62 -9.88 8.84
CA LEU A 178 0.38 -8.48 9.22
C LEU A 178 1.63 -7.62 9.00
N ALA A 179 2.82 -8.11 9.39
CA ALA A 179 4.08 -7.39 9.14
C ALA A 179 4.35 -7.20 7.64
N ALA A 180 4.09 -8.21 6.81
CA ALA A 180 4.19 -8.09 5.36
C ALA A 180 3.14 -7.12 4.78
N GLU A 181 1.91 -7.10 5.30
CA GLU A 181 0.87 -6.14 4.91
C GLU A 181 1.28 -4.70 5.25
N TYR A 182 1.85 -4.45 6.44
CA TYR A 182 2.43 -3.14 6.79
C TYR A 182 3.51 -2.70 5.78
N VAL A 183 4.48 -3.57 5.46
CA VAL A 183 5.52 -3.25 4.47
C VAL A 183 4.91 -3.04 3.07
N SER A 184 3.83 -3.75 2.73
CA SER A 184 3.10 -3.53 1.48
C SER A 184 2.45 -2.14 1.43
N VAL A 185 1.94 -1.62 2.55
CA VAL A 185 1.43 -0.25 2.63
C VAL A 185 2.57 0.76 2.40
N ILE A 186 3.72 0.57 3.06
CA ILE A 186 4.90 1.44 2.86
C ILE A 186 5.34 1.41 1.39
N ASN A 187 5.44 0.22 0.80
CA ASN A 187 5.79 0.06 -0.61
C ASN A 187 4.81 0.76 -1.56
N TYR A 188 3.52 0.70 -1.24
CA TYR A 188 2.48 1.41 -2.00
C TYR A 188 2.64 2.93 -1.90
N LEU A 189 2.94 3.47 -0.71
CA LEU A 189 3.21 4.90 -0.54
C LEU A 189 4.46 5.34 -1.33
N HIS A 190 5.51 4.51 -1.34
CA HIS A 190 6.75 4.81 -2.07
C HIS A 190 6.59 4.79 -3.60
N HIS A 191 5.57 4.10 -4.11
CA HIS A 191 5.24 4.00 -5.54
C HIS A 191 3.82 4.50 -5.85
N SER A 192 3.35 5.50 -5.10
CA SER A 192 1.95 5.91 -5.19
C SER A 192 1.65 6.61 -6.52
N PRO A 193 0.37 6.68 -6.95
CA PRO A 193 -0.03 7.47 -8.12
C PRO A 193 0.32 8.96 -8.03
N LEU A 194 0.64 9.44 -6.83
CA LEU A 194 1.04 10.82 -6.55
C LEU A 194 2.56 10.98 -6.36
N GLY A 195 3.36 10.02 -6.82
CA GLY A 195 4.81 9.98 -6.59
C GLY A 195 5.20 9.32 -5.26
N THR A 196 6.46 9.36 -4.89
CA THR A 196 6.97 8.76 -3.65
C THR A 196 6.51 9.58 -2.44
N ARG A 197 5.73 8.94 -1.55
CA ARG A 197 5.18 9.56 -0.33
C ARG A 197 5.83 8.97 0.91
N VAL A 198 6.14 9.84 1.88
CA VAL A 198 6.83 9.47 3.11
C VAL A 198 5.88 9.56 4.30
N MET A 199 5.83 8.54 5.15
CA MET A 199 4.91 8.49 6.30
C MET A 199 5.45 9.29 7.50
N CYS A 200 5.36 10.62 7.45
CA CYS A 200 6.10 11.48 8.37
C CYS A 200 5.64 11.47 9.83
N ASP A 201 4.35 11.23 10.11
CA ASP A 201 3.82 11.28 11.48
C ASP A 201 4.06 9.96 12.26
N SER A 202 5.33 9.57 12.34
CA SER A 202 5.81 8.26 12.80
C SER A 202 7.09 8.38 13.64
N ASN A 203 7.10 9.27 14.64
CA ASN A 203 8.30 9.58 15.44
C ASN A 203 8.55 8.60 16.59
N ASP A 204 7.54 7.85 17.00
CA ASP A 204 7.64 6.78 17.99
C ASP A 204 6.71 5.62 17.61
N LEU A 205 6.90 4.45 18.24
CA LEU A 205 6.12 3.26 17.92
C LEU A 205 4.61 3.45 18.15
N PRO A 206 4.12 3.90 19.34
CA PRO A 206 2.69 4.17 19.54
C PRO A 206 2.08 5.11 18.51
N LYS A 207 2.78 6.20 18.19
CA LYS A 207 2.34 7.19 17.21
C LYS A 207 2.26 6.60 15.82
N THR A 208 3.30 5.87 15.39
CA THR A 208 3.31 5.14 14.11
C THR A 208 2.13 4.19 14.00
N LEU A 209 1.88 3.37 15.02
CA LEU A 209 0.78 2.40 15.03
C LEU A 209 -0.60 3.07 14.97
N SER A 210 -0.76 4.26 15.55
CA SER A 210 -2.00 5.03 15.51
C SER A 210 -2.45 5.45 14.11
N GLN A 211 -1.52 5.47 13.15
CA GLN A 211 -1.80 5.90 11.79
C GLN A 211 -2.48 4.81 10.94
N TYR A 212 -2.52 3.58 11.45
CA TYR A 212 -3.06 2.40 10.79
C TYR A 212 -4.24 1.81 11.57
N LEU A 213 -5.18 1.21 10.84
CA LEU A 213 -6.31 0.50 11.41
C LEU A 213 -6.18 -1.01 11.16
N LEU A 214 -6.63 -1.80 12.13
CA LEU A 214 -6.83 -3.23 11.99
C LEU A 214 -8.27 -3.49 11.55
N THR A 215 -8.44 -4.09 10.39
CA THR A 215 -9.75 -4.41 9.83
C THR A 215 -10.33 -5.68 10.47
N SER A 216 -11.65 -5.89 10.34
CA SER A 216 -12.32 -7.08 10.88
C SER A 216 -11.84 -8.41 10.27
N ASN A 217 -11.24 -8.38 9.08
CA ASN A 217 -10.60 -9.53 8.43
C ASN A 217 -9.10 -9.65 8.79
N PHE A 218 -8.60 -8.91 9.78
CA PHE A 218 -7.20 -8.88 10.22
C PHE A 218 -6.22 -8.39 9.15
N SER A 219 -6.59 -7.34 8.42
CA SER A 219 -5.70 -6.65 7.52
C SER A 219 -5.34 -5.26 8.02
N ILE A 220 -4.26 -4.70 7.48
CA ILE A 220 -3.78 -3.36 7.84
C ILE A 220 -4.10 -2.37 6.74
N VAL A 221 -4.69 -1.24 7.11
CA VAL A 221 -4.91 -0.10 6.21
C VAL A 221 -4.36 1.17 6.84
N ALA A 222 -3.75 2.05 6.05
CA ALA A 222 -3.41 3.39 6.47
C ALA A 222 -4.67 4.26 6.57
N ASN A 223 -4.73 5.10 7.60
CA ASN A 223 -5.88 5.95 7.90
C ASN A 223 -5.49 7.42 8.03
N ASP A 224 -4.41 7.71 8.74
CA ASP A 224 -3.99 9.08 9.01
C ASP A 224 -2.92 9.51 7.99
N LEU A 225 -3.33 10.29 6.98
CA LEU A 225 -2.50 10.64 5.82
C LEU A 225 -2.20 12.14 5.74
N ASP A 226 -2.29 12.86 6.88
CA ASP A 226 -2.16 14.32 6.92
C ASP A 226 -0.73 14.78 6.63
N ALA A 227 0.28 13.97 6.95
CA ALA A 227 1.69 14.26 6.74
C ALA A 227 2.34 13.28 5.73
N LEU A 228 2.01 13.44 4.44
CA LEU A 228 2.58 12.66 3.32
C LEU A 228 3.29 13.55 2.28
N PRO A 229 4.45 14.15 2.64
CA PRO A 229 5.21 14.95 1.68
C PRO A 229 5.71 14.09 0.51
N LEU A 230 5.93 14.77 -0.62
CA LEU A 230 6.45 14.17 -1.86
C LEU A 230 7.98 14.18 -1.84
N VAL A 231 8.57 13.03 -2.11
CA VAL A 231 9.97 12.92 -2.57
C VAL A 231 9.93 12.76 -4.08
N ASP A 232 10.75 13.52 -4.79
CA ASP A 232 10.95 13.37 -6.23
C ASP A 232 12.45 13.41 -6.52
N HIS A 233 13.01 12.23 -6.73
CA HIS A 233 14.44 12.05 -7.00
C HIS A 233 14.85 12.64 -8.37
N ASP A 234 13.94 12.72 -9.35
CA ASP A 234 14.24 13.25 -10.68
C ASP A 234 14.40 14.77 -10.65
N SER A 235 13.61 15.45 -9.83
CA SER A 235 13.70 16.90 -9.62
C SER A 235 14.53 17.32 -8.39
N GLY A 236 15.06 16.35 -7.63
CA GLY A 236 15.85 16.60 -6.42
C GLY A 236 15.05 17.11 -5.23
N VAL A 237 13.74 16.87 -5.21
CA VAL A 237 12.85 17.26 -4.11
C VAL A 237 12.97 16.24 -2.97
N LEU A 238 13.46 16.72 -1.83
CA LEU A 238 13.56 15.99 -0.56
C LEU A 238 12.59 16.56 0.48
N VAL A 239 12.46 15.88 1.62
CA VAL A 239 11.44 16.19 2.64
C VAL A 239 12.03 16.40 4.03
N LYS A 240 11.25 17.08 4.89
CA LYS A 240 11.42 17.11 6.34
C LYS A 240 10.07 16.81 7.00
N CYS A 241 10.07 16.00 8.05
CA CYS A 241 8.88 15.64 8.81
C CYS A 241 8.59 16.66 9.92
N GLY A 242 8.07 17.82 9.52
CA GLY A 242 7.73 18.94 10.40
C GLY A 242 8.87 19.93 10.63
N HIS A 243 8.62 20.93 11.48
CA HIS A 243 9.51 22.10 11.70
C HIS A 243 10.19 22.11 13.08
N ARG A 244 10.10 20.99 13.82
CA ARG A 244 10.67 20.85 15.17
C ARG A 244 11.76 19.81 15.15
N GLU A 245 12.73 19.99 16.03
CA GLU A 245 13.79 19.01 16.24
C GLU A 245 13.20 17.64 16.62
N LEU A 246 13.64 16.59 15.94
CA LEU A 246 13.32 15.21 16.26
C LEU A 246 14.45 14.59 17.07
N GLN A 247 14.12 13.69 18.00
CA GLN A 247 15.06 13.08 18.94
C GLN A 247 14.74 11.59 19.15
N GLY A 248 15.72 10.84 19.65
CA GLY A 248 15.60 9.41 19.95
C GLY A 248 16.00 8.50 18.78
N ASP A 249 15.95 7.18 19.02
CA ASP A 249 16.49 6.19 18.09
C ASP A 249 15.43 5.58 17.14
N PHE A 250 14.15 5.92 17.36
CA PHE A 250 13.05 5.43 16.53
C PHE A 250 12.99 6.16 15.18
N VAL A 251 13.25 7.47 15.18
CA VAL A 251 13.46 8.24 13.95
C VAL A 251 14.77 7.83 13.28
N ALA A 252 14.87 7.99 11.97
CA ALA A 252 16.10 7.65 11.26
C ALA A 252 17.24 8.63 11.64
N PRO A 253 18.52 8.20 11.65
CA PRO A 253 19.64 9.05 12.07
C PRO A 253 19.74 10.38 11.33
N GLU A 254 19.43 10.40 10.04
CA GLU A 254 19.40 11.60 9.19
C GLU A 254 18.24 12.57 9.51
N GLN A 255 17.29 12.15 10.34
CA GLN A 255 16.25 13.02 10.89
C GLN A 255 16.71 13.80 12.13
N LEU A 256 17.86 13.44 12.71
CA LEU A 256 18.43 14.10 13.88
C LEU A 256 19.25 15.32 13.47
N TRP A 257 19.29 16.32 14.35
CA TRP A 257 20.10 17.51 14.15
C TRP A 257 21.60 17.15 14.04
N PRO A 258 22.26 17.40 12.89
CA PRO A 258 23.59 16.84 12.63
C PRO A 258 24.74 17.69 13.18
N TYR A 259 24.47 18.90 13.68
CA TYR A 259 25.51 19.86 14.05
C TYR A 259 25.94 19.82 15.52
N GLY A 260 25.41 18.87 16.31
CA GLY A 260 25.77 18.67 17.72
C GLY A 260 25.23 19.75 18.66
N GLY A 261 25.57 19.64 19.95
CA GLY A 261 25.02 20.47 21.03
C GLY A 261 25.52 21.92 21.06
N ASP A 262 26.61 22.23 20.36
CA ASP A 262 27.17 23.59 20.31
C ASP A 262 26.38 24.54 19.41
N ARG A 263 25.49 24.00 18.57
CA ARG A 263 24.63 24.77 17.67
C ARG A 263 23.16 24.48 17.96
N PRO A 264 22.35 25.47 18.38
CA PRO A 264 20.93 25.26 18.60
C PRO A 264 20.22 24.91 17.29
N PHE A 265 19.18 24.09 17.38
CA PHE A 265 18.36 23.67 16.25
C PHE A 265 17.78 24.88 15.50
N GLN A 266 17.87 24.83 14.17
CA GLN A 266 17.24 25.78 13.26
C GLN A 266 16.71 25.00 12.06
N ASP A 267 15.41 25.11 11.80
CA ASP A 267 14.73 24.31 10.77
C ASP A 267 15.31 24.58 9.36
N ASP A 268 15.64 25.82 9.04
CA ASP A 268 16.20 26.22 7.74
C ASP A 268 17.58 25.58 7.45
N LEU A 269 18.26 25.11 8.49
CA LEU A 269 19.57 24.47 8.41
C LEU A 269 19.48 22.95 8.51
N MET A 270 18.33 22.41 8.87
CA MET A 270 18.13 20.96 8.94
C MET A 270 18.18 20.40 7.51
N PRO A 271 19.12 19.47 7.20
CA PRO A 271 19.12 18.81 5.90
C PRO A 271 17.84 18.00 5.69
N SER A 272 17.29 18.06 4.49
CA SER A 272 16.18 17.22 4.08
C SER A 272 16.65 15.77 3.81
N TYR A 273 15.70 14.84 3.85
CA TYR A 273 15.89 13.40 3.67
C TYR A 273 14.82 12.82 2.73
N ASP A 274 14.84 11.52 2.49
CA ASP A 274 13.99 10.82 1.52
C ASP A 274 13.12 9.73 2.18
N GLU A 275 12.55 8.83 1.37
CA GLU A 275 11.66 7.77 1.84
C GLU A 275 12.36 6.66 2.65
N LYS A 276 13.70 6.67 2.70
CA LYS A 276 14.48 5.69 3.47
C LYS A 276 14.27 5.83 4.97
N ILE A 277 13.70 6.94 5.45
CA ILE A 277 13.29 7.08 6.85
C ILE A 277 12.15 6.13 7.24
N ASP A 278 11.29 5.75 6.28
CA ASP A 278 10.23 4.76 6.54
C ASP A 278 10.83 3.36 6.68
N ILE A 279 11.84 3.06 5.85
CA ILE A 279 12.56 1.78 5.86
C ILE A 279 13.24 1.54 7.21
N TRP A 280 13.85 2.58 7.78
CA TRP A 280 14.47 2.54 9.10
C TRP A 280 13.53 2.01 10.19
N LYS A 281 12.24 2.32 10.10
CA LYS A 281 11.22 2.04 11.13
C LYS A 281 10.55 0.67 10.95
N ILE A 282 10.76 0.01 9.80
CA ILE A 282 10.13 -1.29 9.51
C ILE A 282 10.44 -2.36 10.57
N PRO A 283 11.69 -2.54 11.04
CA PRO A 283 12.01 -3.58 12.03
C PRO A 283 11.24 -3.42 13.33
N ASP A 284 11.09 -2.20 13.85
CA ASP A 284 10.39 -1.92 15.11
C ASP A 284 8.91 -2.26 15.02
N VAL A 285 8.23 -1.80 13.95
CA VAL A 285 6.82 -2.12 13.71
C VAL A 285 6.65 -3.62 13.48
N SER A 286 7.54 -4.25 12.72
CA SER A 286 7.47 -5.70 12.47
C SER A 286 7.67 -6.51 13.74
N SER A 287 8.60 -6.10 14.61
CA SER A 287 8.83 -6.77 15.89
C SER A 287 7.62 -6.64 16.81
N PHE A 288 6.96 -5.47 16.85
CA PHE A 288 5.69 -5.30 17.54
C PHE A 288 4.60 -6.24 17.01
N LEU A 289 4.43 -6.32 15.69
CA LEU A 289 3.42 -7.18 15.06
C LEU A 289 3.66 -8.67 15.35
N LEU A 290 4.93 -9.10 15.32
CA LEU A 290 5.33 -10.47 15.66
C LEU A 290 5.08 -10.82 17.13
N GLY A 291 5.18 -9.86 18.05
CA GLY A 291 4.91 -10.09 19.47
C GLY A 291 5.76 -11.22 20.09
N HIS A 292 5.22 -11.89 21.10
CA HIS A 292 5.92 -12.96 21.83
C HIS A 292 5.11 -14.26 21.85
N VAL A 293 4.65 -14.70 20.67
CA VAL A 293 4.00 -16.00 20.50
C VAL A 293 4.99 -17.08 20.09
N GLU A 294 4.60 -18.35 20.21
CA GLU A 294 5.39 -19.48 19.71
C GLU A 294 5.75 -19.28 18.22
N GLY A 295 7.04 -19.43 17.90
CA GLY A 295 7.58 -19.20 16.55
C GLY A 295 8.03 -17.77 16.25
N SER A 296 7.75 -16.78 17.12
CA SER A 296 8.13 -15.38 16.85
C SER A 296 9.65 -15.19 16.77
N ASP A 297 10.41 -15.81 17.67
CA ASP A 297 11.87 -15.67 17.70
C ASP A 297 12.55 -16.39 16.53
N MET A 298 11.96 -17.50 16.07
CA MET A 298 12.35 -18.16 14.82
C MET A 298 12.16 -17.20 13.63
N VAL A 299 11.01 -16.53 13.53
CA VAL A 299 10.79 -15.54 12.47
C VAL A 299 11.79 -14.38 12.56
N ARG A 300 12.03 -13.84 13.77
CA ARG A 300 13.02 -12.77 13.99
C ARG A 300 14.42 -13.19 13.54
N PHE A 301 14.82 -14.42 13.82
CA PHE A 301 16.09 -14.96 13.38
C PHE A 301 16.22 -14.93 11.84
N HIS A 302 15.20 -15.38 11.12
CA HIS A 302 15.20 -15.34 9.64
C HIS A 302 15.09 -13.93 9.04
N LEU A 303 14.59 -12.96 9.80
CA LEU A 303 14.49 -11.56 9.38
C LEU A 303 15.70 -10.71 9.82
N PHE A 304 16.65 -11.27 10.55
CA PHE A 304 17.76 -10.52 11.15
C PHE A 304 18.55 -9.70 10.12
N ASP A 305 18.99 -10.33 9.03
CA ASP A 305 19.83 -9.65 8.04
C ASP A 305 19.10 -8.52 7.30
N ILE A 306 17.82 -8.73 6.96
CA ILE A 306 17.03 -7.68 6.31
C ILE A 306 16.72 -6.53 7.28
N HIS A 307 16.46 -6.84 8.56
CA HIS A 307 16.27 -5.81 9.59
C HIS A 307 17.55 -5.03 9.87
N LYS A 308 18.70 -5.70 9.89
CA LYS A 308 20.02 -5.06 9.97
C LYS A 308 20.25 -4.12 8.79
N ALA A 309 19.91 -4.54 7.57
CA ALA A 309 20.02 -3.69 6.38
C ALA A 309 19.10 -2.45 6.45
N CYS A 310 17.86 -2.60 6.96
CA CYS A 310 16.97 -1.47 7.22
C CYS A 310 17.56 -0.47 8.23
N LYS A 311 18.39 -0.94 9.16
CA LYS A 311 19.06 -0.13 10.18
C LYS A 311 20.46 0.36 9.76
N SER A 312 20.79 0.37 8.45
CA SER A 312 22.02 1.06 8.02
C SER A 312 21.94 2.55 8.35
N GLN A 313 23.05 3.10 8.86
CA GLN A 313 23.21 4.52 9.13
C GLN A 313 23.24 5.34 7.83
N ILE A 314 23.62 4.72 6.71
CA ILE A 314 23.67 5.34 5.39
C ILE A 314 22.34 5.04 4.68
N PRO A 315 21.48 6.05 4.40
CA PRO A 315 20.13 5.81 3.86
C PRO A 315 20.12 5.04 2.53
N THR A 316 21.07 5.32 1.64
CA THR A 316 21.19 4.69 0.32
C THR A 316 21.55 3.19 0.38
N GLU A 317 22.07 2.71 1.50
CA GLU A 317 22.35 1.28 1.70
C GLU A 317 21.13 0.51 2.20
N ARG A 318 20.09 1.20 2.68
CA ARG A 318 18.87 0.55 3.12
C ARG A 318 18.11 -0.02 1.92
N PRO A 319 17.46 -1.19 2.06
CA PRO A 319 16.68 -1.79 1.00
C PRO A 319 15.48 -0.90 0.59
N THR A 320 14.86 -1.20 -0.55
CA THR A 320 13.54 -0.66 -0.87
C THR A 320 12.47 -1.41 -0.08
N ALA A 321 11.29 -0.80 0.11
CA ALA A 321 10.16 -1.49 0.74
C ALA A 321 9.78 -2.78 -0.01
N GLN A 322 9.86 -2.77 -1.34
CA GLN A 322 9.66 -3.96 -2.17
C GLN A 322 10.64 -5.09 -1.80
N HIS A 323 11.93 -4.79 -1.65
CA HIS A 323 12.92 -5.81 -1.29
C HIS A 323 12.66 -6.39 0.11
N VAL A 324 12.25 -5.55 1.07
CA VAL A 324 11.85 -6.03 2.40
C VAL A 324 10.62 -6.94 2.31
N LEU A 325 9.61 -6.53 1.55
CA LEU A 325 8.38 -7.30 1.34
C LEU A 325 8.65 -8.66 0.70
N ASP A 326 9.48 -8.70 -0.33
CA ASP A 326 9.86 -9.94 -1.00
C ASP A 326 10.60 -10.88 -0.05
N THR A 327 11.46 -10.33 0.81
CA THR A 327 12.15 -11.11 1.84
C THR A 327 11.16 -11.69 2.85
N TYR A 328 10.19 -10.90 3.34
CA TYR A 328 9.16 -11.37 4.28
C TYR A 328 8.33 -12.50 3.67
N ARG A 329 7.93 -12.37 2.41
CA ARG A 329 7.19 -13.40 1.67
C ARG A 329 8.02 -14.68 1.52
N ARG A 330 9.30 -14.58 1.16
CA ARG A 330 10.20 -15.74 1.08
C ARG A 330 10.32 -16.46 2.42
N VAL A 331 10.55 -15.72 3.51
CA VAL A 331 10.65 -16.28 4.87
C VAL A 331 9.35 -16.95 5.29
N PHE A 332 8.20 -16.31 5.03
CA PHE A 332 6.88 -16.87 5.32
C PHE A 332 6.67 -18.22 4.61
N HIS A 333 6.96 -18.30 3.32
CA HIS A 333 6.81 -19.55 2.56
C HIS A 333 7.79 -20.63 3.03
N SER A 334 9.06 -20.28 3.22
CA SER A 334 10.09 -21.23 3.68
C SER A 334 9.72 -21.86 5.02
N LEU A 335 9.33 -21.05 6.00
CA LEU A 335 9.00 -21.54 7.34
C LEU A 335 7.73 -22.40 7.35
N ARG A 336 6.73 -22.02 6.54
CA ARG A 336 5.50 -22.80 6.41
C ARG A 336 5.78 -24.18 5.81
N ASP A 337 6.63 -24.24 4.79
CA ASP A 337 6.94 -25.50 4.10
C ASP A 337 7.77 -26.43 5.00
N THR A 338 8.69 -25.90 5.81
CA THR A 338 9.44 -26.69 6.81
C THR A 338 8.54 -27.34 7.85
N VAL A 339 7.59 -26.60 8.42
CA VAL A 339 6.62 -27.12 9.41
C VAL A 339 5.71 -28.18 8.78
N MET A 340 5.27 -27.98 7.54
CA MET A 340 4.46 -28.96 6.82
C MET A 340 5.23 -30.24 6.50
N SER A 341 6.53 -30.15 6.18
CA SER A 341 7.38 -31.32 5.94
C SER A 341 7.61 -32.13 7.21
N GLN A 342 7.93 -31.48 8.33
CA GLN A 342 8.11 -32.14 9.63
C GLN A 342 6.83 -32.84 10.10
N THR A 343 5.66 -32.22 9.90
CA THR A 343 4.36 -32.82 10.25
C THR A 343 4.07 -34.08 9.42
N LYS A 344 4.51 -34.13 8.16
CA LYS A 344 4.34 -35.30 7.28
C LYS A 344 5.30 -36.45 7.59
N GLU A 345 6.48 -36.17 8.16
CA GLU A 345 7.43 -37.21 8.57
C GLU A 345 7.11 -37.82 9.95
N MET A 346 6.23 -37.16 10.73
CA MET A 346 5.78 -37.61 12.05
C MET A 346 4.43 -38.36 12.03
N LEU A 347 3.74 -38.40 10.89
CA LEU A 347 2.50 -39.15 10.63
C LEU A 347 2.81 -40.37 9.76
#